data_AF-S6VXG6-F1
#
_entry.id   AF-S6VXG6-F1
#
_cell.length_a   1.000
_cell.length_b   1.000
_cell.length_c   1.000
_cell.angle_alpha   90.00
_cell.angle_beta   90.00
_cell.angle_gamma   90.00
#
_symmetry.space_group_name_H-M   'P 1'
#
loop_
_entity.id
_entity.type
_entity.pdbx_description
1 polymer ?
#
loop_
_entity_poly.entity_id
_entity_poly.type
_entity_poly.pdbx_seq_one_letter_code
_entity_poly.pdbx_strand_id
1 'polypeptide(L)'
;RARKLLPDVSLEEVLMSMAEVLHRGDMFESHQVSREALSTRERMSDVLERLKGGGFVPFAELFTAEEGRLGVVVTFMAVLELVKESLVELVQNEPFAAIHVRARAE
;
A
#
# COMPACT_ATOMS: atom_id res chain seq x y z
N ARG A 1 5.22 55.63 -28.39
CA ARG A 1 4.65 54.36 -27.90
C ARG A 1 5.18 53.25 -28.79
N ALA A 2 6.08 52.40 -28.29
CA ALA A 2 6.66 51.31 -29.10
C ALA A 2 5.57 50.26 -29.39
N ARG A 3 5.36 49.93 -30.67
CA ARG A 3 4.47 48.83 -31.08
C ARG A 3 5.14 47.53 -30.67
N LYS A 4 4.52 46.77 -29.76
CA LYS A 4 4.94 45.41 -29.43
C LYS A 4 4.60 44.54 -30.63
N LEU A 5 5.61 44.12 -31.39
CA LEU A 5 5.43 43.12 -32.44
C LEU A 5 5.03 41.81 -31.75
N LEU A 6 3.94 41.21 -32.21
CA LEU A 6 3.55 39.87 -31.78
C LEU A 6 4.52 38.88 -32.43
N PRO A 7 4.89 37.79 -31.73
CA PRO A 7 5.67 36.72 -32.33
C PRO A 7 4.90 36.15 -33.53
N ASP A 8 5.63 35.88 -34.61
CA ASP A 8 5.08 35.14 -35.74
C ASP A 8 5.09 33.66 -35.34
N VAL A 9 3.90 33.09 -35.14
CA VAL A 9 3.73 31.73 -34.63
C VAL A 9 3.14 30.89 -35.75
N SER A 10 3.81 29.79 -36.08
CA SER A 10 3.32 28.86 -37.10
C SER A 10 2.22 27.96 -36.53
N LEU A 11 1.34 27.45 -37.40
CA LEU A 11 0.31 26.48 -36.97
C LEU A 11 0.93 25.21 -36.38
N GLU A 12 2.10 24.81 -36.89
CA GLU A 12 2.87 23.68 -36.40
C GLU A 12 3.33 23.87 -34.95
N GLU A 13 3.83 25.06 -34.60
CA GLU A 13 4.23 25.40 -33.23
C GLU A 13 3.04 25.34 -32.25
N VAL A 14 1.86 25.79 -32.69
CA VAL A 14 0.63 25.71 -31.87
C VAL A 14 0.21 24.25 -31.67
N LEU A 15 0.28 23.42 -32.71
CA LEU A 15 -0.06 22.00 -32.64
C LEU A 15 0.90 21.21 -31.76
N MET A 16 2.20 21.48 -31.86
CA MET A 16 3.22 20.89 -30.99
C MET A 16 3.00 21.29 -29.53
N SER A 17 2.75 22.57 -29.27
CA SER A 17 2.45 23.06 -27.91
C SER A 17 1.18 22.43 -27.33
N MET A 18 0.16 22.22 -28.16
CA MET A 18 -1.08 21.52 -27.78
C MET A 18 -0.79 20.04 -27.45
N ALA A 19 0.03 19.37 -28.26
CA ALA A 19 0.44 17.98 -28.01
C ALA A 19 1.20 17.85 -26.68
N GLU A 20 2.08 18.79 -26.34
CA GLU A 20 2.78 18.82 -25.05
C GLU A 20 1.84 19.08 -23.86
N VAL A 21 0.78 19.88 -24.03
CA VAL A 21 -0.25 20.08 -23.01
C VAL A 21 -1.07 18.81 -22.81
N LEU A 22 -1.50 18.16 -23.89
CA LEU A 22 -2.24 16.91 -23.83
C LEU A 22 -1.39 15.80 -23.20
N HIS A 23 -0.12 15.67 -23.58
CA HIS A 23 0.81 14.69 -23.00
C HIS A 23 1.06 14.92 -21.50
N ARG A 24 1.14 16.18 -21.06
CA ARG A 24 1.16 16.49 -19.62
C ARG A 24 -0.15 16.13 -18.95
N GLY A 25 -1.29 16.37 -19.60
CA GLY A 25 -2.62 15.95 -19.16
C GLY A 25 -2.72 14.44 -18.91
N ASP A 26 -2.14 13.63 -19.79
CA ASP A 26 -2.03 12.18 -19.62
C ASP A 26 -1.15 11.82 -18.41
N MET A 27 -0.08 12.58 -18.15
CA MET A 27 0.72 12.43 -16.91
C MET A 27 0.02 12.96 -15.65
N PHE A 28 -1.13 13.63 -15.79
CA PHE A 28 -2.01 14.01 -14.69
C PHE A 28 -3.22 13.06 -14.54
N GLU A 29 -3.16 11.85 -15.09
CA GLU A 29 -4.01 10.74 -14.63
C GLU A 29 -3.70 10.48 -13.16
N SER A 30 -4.42 11.19 -12.29
CA SER A 30 -4.75 10.80 -10.93
C SER A 30 -3.70 9.93 -10.24
N HIS A 31 -2.53 10.50 -9.96
CA HIS A 31 -1.92 10.26 -8.65
C HIS A 31 -2.85 10.90 -7.60
N GLN A 32 -4.04 10.33 -7.42
CA GLN A 32 -4.62 10.34 -6.09
C GLN A 32 -3.51 9.76 -5.22
N VAL A 33 -2.94 10.60 -4.36
CA VAL A 33 -2.23 10.11 -3.19
C VAL A 33 -3.30 9.42 -2.34
N SER A 34 -3.78 8.26 -2.79
CA SER A 34 -4.39 7.29 -1.90
C SER A 34 -3.32 7.06 -0.86
N ARG A 35 -3.64 7.24 0.43
CA ARG A 35 -2.75 6.81 1.51
C ARG A 35 -2.27 5.42 1.12
N GLU A 36 -0.97 5.29 0.81
CA GLU A 36 -0.43 4.03 0.32
C GLU A 36 -0.86 2.98 1.34
N ALA A 37 -1.60 1.98 0.87
CA ALA A 37 -2.01 0.89 1.73
C ALA A 37 -0.73 0.33 2.35
N LEU A 38 -0.67 0.29 3.69
CA LEU A 38 0.48 -0.17 4.46
C LEU A 38 1.12 -1.37 3.75
N SER A 39 2.39 -1.25 3.36
CA SER A 39 3.04 -2.30 2.58
C SER A 39 3.07 -3.60 3.38
N THR A 40 3.13 -4.75 2.70
CA THR A 40 3.24 -6.05 3.39
C THR A 40 4.43 -6.05 4.36
N ARG A 41 5.54 -5.39 4.01
CA ARG A 41 6.74 -5.29 4.84
C ARG A 41 6.55 -4.46 6.10
N GLU A 42 5.87 -3.31 5.99
CA GLU A 42 5.50 -2.53 7.16
C GLU A 42 4.54 -3.33 8.06
N ARG A 43 3.56 -4.01 7.46
CA ARG A 43 2.61 -4.85 8.21
C ARG A 43 3.30 -5.98 8.95
N MET A 44 4.30 -6.63 8.35
CA MET A 44 5.08 -7.67 9.02
C MET A 44 5.81 -7.12 10.26
N SER A 45 6.36 -5.90 10.16
CA SER A 45 7.04 -5.24 11.27
C SER A 45 6.07 -4.94 12.42
N ASP A 46 4.89 -4.41 12.10
CA ASP A 46 3.84 -4.14 13.08
C ASP A 46 3.34 -5.41 13.78
N VAL A 47 3.18 -6.51 13.02
CA VAL A 47 2.78 -7.81 13.58
C VAL A 47 3.83 -8.31 14.56
N LEU A 48 5.12 -8.31 14.20
CA LEU A 48 6.19 -8.75 15.08
C LEU A 48 6.26 -7.90 16.37
N GLU A 49 6.04 -6.59 16.28
CA GLU A 49 5.99 -5.71 17.45
C GLU A 49 4.88 -6.12 18.43
N ARG A 50 3.69 -6.44 17.91
CA ARG A 50 2.55 -6.92 18.74
C ARG A 50 2.81 -8.28 19.37
N LEU A 51 3.64 -9.13 18.76
CA LEU A 51 3.92 -10.48 19.24
C LEU A 51 5.07 -10.57 20.26
N LYS A 52 5.78 -9.47 20.54
CA LYS A 52 6.91 -9.43 21.51
C LYS A 52 6.56 -9.93 22.92
N GLY A 53 5.28 -9.96 23.30
CA GLY A 53 4.83 -10.50 24.58
C GLY A 53 4.98 -12.02 24.73
N GLY A 54 5.36 -12.75 23.66
CA GLY A 54 5.64 -14.20 23.69
C GLY A 54 4.40 -15.09 23.86
N GLY A 55 3.21 -14.51 24.04
CA GLY A 55 1.94 -15.21 24.07
C GLY A 55 1.32 -15.39 22.68
N PHE A 56 0.29 -16.22 22.62
CA PHE A 56 -0.58 -16.27 21.46
C PHE A 56 -1.48 -15.03 21.43
N VAL A 57 -1.50 -14.35 20.29
CA VAL A 57 -2.36 -13.20 20.00
C VAL A 57 -3.39 -13.63 18.96
N PRO A 58 -4.70 -13.37 19.17
CA PRO A 58 -5.71 -13.62 18.15
C PRO A 58 -5.44 -12.82 16.88
N PHE A 59 -5.56 -13.45 15.70
CA PHE A 59 -5.34 -12.79 14.41
C PHE A 59 -6.21 -11.53 14.23
N ALA A 60 -7.44 -11.54 14.78
CA ALA A 60 -8.36 -10.41 14.75
C ALA A 60 -7.84 -9.16 15.48
N GLU A 61 -6.85 -9.32 16.37
CA GLU A 61 -6.22 -8.20 17.10
C GLU A 61 -4.98 -7.64 16.37
N LEU A 62 -4.61 -8.18 15.20
CA LEU A 62 -3.47 -7.72 14.40
C LEU A 62 -3.80 -6.62 13.39
N PHE A 63 -5.09 -6.28 13.27
CA PHE A 63 -5.61 -5.24 12.37
C PHE A 63 -6.75 -4.49 13.06
N THR A 64 -7.21 -3.38 12.47
CA THR A 64 -8.34 -2.59 13.00
C THR A 64 -9.52 -2.59 12.05
N ALA A 65 -10.73 -2.33 12.57
CA ALA A 65 -11.95 -2.35 11.77
C ALA A 65 -11.95 -1.28 10.66
N GLU A 66 -11.28 -0.16 10.90
CA GLU A 66 -11.14 0.97 9.98
C GLU A 66 -10.35 0.60 8.72
N GLU A 67 -9.50 -0.43 8.78
CA GLU A 67 -8.72 -0.92 7.63
C GLU A 67 -9.56 -1.75 6.65
N GLY A 68 -10.75 -2.18 7.09
CA GLY A 68 -11.70 -2.95 6.30
C GLY A 68 -11.13 -4.24 5.73
N ARG A 69 -11.73 -4.75 4.64
CA ARG A 69 -11.32 -6.03 4.02
C ARG A 69 -9.86 -6.02 3.57
N LEU A 70 -9.35 -4.88 3.09
CA LEU A 70 -7.96 -4.79 2.63
C LEU A 70 -6.98 -4.97 3.80
N GLY A 71 -7.23 -4.35 4.96
CA GLY A 71 -6.42 -4.56 6.16
C GLY A 71 -6.35 -6.03 6.58
N VAL A 72 -7.49 -6.72 6.55
CA VAL A 72 -7.55 -8.16 6.86
C VAL A 72 -6.67 -8.97 5.90
N VAL A 73 -6.82 -8.75 4.59
CA VAL A 73 -6.07 -9.50 3.56
C VAL A 73 -4.57 -9.24 3.67
N VAL A 74 -4.16 -7.98 3.81
CA VAL A 74 -2.74 -7.61 3.95
C VAL A 74 -2.13 -8.20 5.21
N THR A 75 -2.86 -8.15 6.34
CA THR A 75 -2.40 -8.74 7.60
C THR A 75 -2.30 -10.27 7.51
N PHE A 76 -3.25 -10.91 6.83
CA PHE A 76 -3.19 -12.35 6.59
C PHE A 76 -1.98 -12.75 5.74
N MET A 77 -1.76 -12.04 4.63
CA MET A 77 -0.59 -12.25 3.78
C MET A 77 0.73 -12.01 4.52
N ALA A 78 0.80 -10.96 5.35
CA ALA A 78 1.98 -10.68 6.17
C ALA A 78 2.27 -11.80 7.18
N VAL A 79 1.24 -12.32 7.86
CA VAL A 79 1.40 -13.47 8.77
C VAL A 79 1.86 -14.71 8.02
N LEU A 80 1.30 -15.02 6.85
CA LEU A 80 1.73 -16.16 6.04
C LEU A 80 3.18 -16.03 5.55
N GLU A 81 3.62 -14.83 5.18
CA GLU A 81 5.01 -14.59 4.79
C GLU A 81 5.95 -14.76 6.00
N LEU A 82 5.58 -14.25 7.18
CA LEU A 82 6.36 -14.47 8.42
C LEU A 82 6.44 -15.95 8.82
N VAL A 83 5.39 -16.74 8.60
CA VAL A 83 5.40 -18.20 8.81
C VAL A 83 6.35 -18.86 7.84
N LYS A 84 6.32 -18.45 6.56
CA LYS A 84 7.24 -18.95 5.53
C LYS A 84 8.71 -18.62 5.87
N GLU A 85 8.96 -17.47 6.49
CA GLU A 85 10.28 -17.07 7.03
C GLU A 85 10.60 -17.69 8.41
N SER A 86 9.72 -18.53 8.97
CA SER A 86 9.90 -19.18 10.27
C SER A 86 10.00 -18.23 11.48
N LEU A 87 9.55 -16.97 11.36
CA LEU A 87 9.59 -15.97 12.42
C LEU A 87 8.39 -16.04 13.37
N VAL A 88 7.26 -16.58 12.89
CA VAL A 88 6.03 -16.75 13.67
C VAL A 88 5.46 -18.14 13.46
N GLU A 89 4.63 -18.57 14.41
CA GLU A 89 3.84 -19.80 14.31
C GLU A 89 2.36 -19.48 14.51
N LEU A 90 1.50 -20.35 13.96
CA LEU A 90 0.05 -20.20 14.03
C LEU A 90 -0.63 -21.47 14.56
N VAL A 91 -1.76 -21.27 15.23
CA VAL A 91 -2.64 -22.33 15.71
C VAL A 91 -4.05 -22.07 15.18
N GLN A 92 -4.62 -23.07 14.51
CA GLN A 92 -6.01 -23.13 14.07
C GLN A 92 -6.49 -24.57 14.19
N ASN A 93 -7.46 -24.83 15.06
CA ASN A 93 -7.88 -26.20 15.39
C ASN A 93 -8.78 -26.83 14.33
N GLU A 94 -9.59 -26.01 13.64
CA GLU A 94 -10.55 -26.44 12.61
C GLU A 94 -10.58 -25.41 11.48
N PRO A 95 -10.97 -25.81 10.25
CA PRO A 95 -11.15 -24.87 9.15
C PRO A 95 -12.08 -23.71 9.54
N PHE A 96 -11.65 -22.48 9.25
CA PHE A 96 -12.36 -21.24 9.58
C PHE A 96 -12.54 -20.94 11.08
N ALA A 97 -11.96 -21.74 11.98
CA ALA A 97 -11.87 -21.39 13.39
C ALA A 97 -10.88 -20.23 13.61
N ALA A 98 -10.93 -19.64 14.81
CA ALA A 98 -10.06 -18.55 15.20
C ALA A 98 -8.57 -18.92 15.04
N ILE A 99 -7.83 -18.01 14.39
CA ILE A 99 -6.39 -18.14 14.18
C ILE A 99 -5.68 -17.41 15.32
N HIS A 100 -4.71 -18.07 15.93
CA HIS A 100 -3.85 -17.48 16.95
C HIS A 100 -2.42 -17.47 16.42
N VAL A 101 -1.70 -16.38 16.65
CA VAL A 101 -0.34 -16.15 16.14
C VAL A 101 0.59 -15.89 17.31
N ARG A 102 1.80 -16.43 17.28
CA ARG A 102 2.85 -16.19 18.29
C ARG A 102 4.20 -16.01 17.61
N ALA A 103 5.06 -15.14 18.17
CA ALA A 103 6.46 -15.05 17.74
C ALA A 103 7.19 -16.37 18.08
N ARG A 104 7.96 -16.89 17.13
CA ARG A 104 8.76 -18.09 17.41
C ARG A 104 9.89 -17.71 18.36
N ALA A 105 10.01 -18.42 19.48
CA ALA A 105 11.20 -18.34 20.31
C ALA A 105 12.34 -19.11 19.63
N GLU A 106 13.55 -18.54 19.62
CA GLU A 106 14.77 -19.28 19.24
C GLU A 106 15.01 -20.49 20.16
#